data_AF-A0A1Y1QSG2-F1
#
_entry.id   AF-A0A1Y1QSG2-F1
#
_cell.length_a   1.000
_cell.length_b   1.000
_cell.length_c   1.000
_cell.angle_alpha   90.00
_cell.angle_beta   90.00
_cell.angle_gamma   90.00
#
_symmetry.space_group_name_H-M   'P 1'
#
loop_
_entity.id
_entity.type
_entity.pdbx_description
1 polymer ?
#
loop_
_entity_poly.entity_id
_entity_poly.type
_entity_poly.pdbx_seq_one_letter_code
_entity_poly.pdbx_strand_id
1 'polypeptide(L)' 'MQQNTCAVWAENWEAMTVFLEMADQWEYPPMGGKPFRLNAVTVFKWLELTNRQRQARQLWPDVRTIAAAALECWQQET' A
#
# COMPACT_ATOMS: atom_id res chain seq x y z
N MET A 1 -18.12 -11.08 -14.64
CA MET A 1 -17.46 -10.40 -13.52
C MET A 1 -16.00 -10.79 -13.57
N GLN A 2 -15.12 -9.85 -13.96
CA GLN A 2 -13.68 -10.09 -13.98
C GLN A 2 -13.23 -10.31 -12.54
N GLN A 3 -12.62 -11.46 -12.27
CA GLN A 3 -11.92 -11.72 -11.03
C GLN A 3 -10.71 -10.77 -11.01
N ASN A 4 -10.83 -9.66 -10.28
CA ASN A 4 -9.69 -8.81 -9.92
C ASN A 4 -8.85 -9.54 -8.88
N THR A 5 -8.28 -10.69 -9.26
CA THR A 5 -7.23 -11.34 -8.49
C THR A 5 -6.00 -10.46 -8.59
N CYS A 6 -5.77 -9.60 -7.59
CA CYS A 6 -4.43 -9.09 -7.31
C CYS A 6 -3.52 -10.29 -7.07
N ALA A 7 -2.93 -10.81 -8.14
CA ALA A 7 -2.02 -11.94 -8.05
C ALA A 7 -0.75 -11.48 -7.32
N VAL A 8 -0.47 -12.12 -6.20
CA VAL A 8 0.79 -12.00 -5.50
C VAL A 8 1.77 -12.95 -6.17
N TRP A 9 2.85 -12.41 -6.71
CA TRP A 9 3.94 -13.14 -7.33
C TRP A 9 5.20 -13.05 -6.46
N ALA A 10 6.22 -13.87 -6.74
CA ALA A 10 7.44 -13.86 -5.93
C ALA A 10 8.15 -12.49 -5.95
N GLU A 11 8.01 -11.77 -7.07
CA GLU A 11 8.65 -10.49 -7.35
C GLU A 11 8.03 -9.33 -6.57
N ASN A 12 6.74 -9.42 -6.21
CA ASN A 12 6.04 -8.38 -5.45
C ASN A 12 5.74 -8.78 -3.99
N TRP A 13 6.21 -9.95 -3.54
CA TRP A 13 5.97 -10.48 -2.20
C TRP A 13 6.48 -9.53 -1.09
N GLU A 14 7.66 -8.95 -1.29
CA GLU A 14 8.23 -8.02 -0.31
C GLU A 14 7.40 -6.73 -0.22
N ALA A 15 6.97 -6.17 -1.36
CA ALA A 15 6.08 -5.02 -1.39
C ALA A 15 4.71 -5.32 -0.77
N MET A 16 4.16 -6.52 -1.00
CA MET A 16 2.92 -6.97 -0.37
C MET A 16 3.07 -7.08 1.15
N THR A 17 4.19 -7.60 1.64
CA THR A 17 4.47 -7.68 3.09
C THR A 17 4.48 -6.28 3.71
N VAL A 18 5.20 -5.33 3.10
CA VAL A 18 5.25 -3.94 3.55
C VAL A 18 3.86 -3.30 3.55
N PHE A 19 3.07 -3.52 2.50
CA PHE A 19 1.70 -3.02 2.42
C PHE A 19 0.83 -3.58 3.56
N LEU A 20 0.89 -4.90 3.82
CA LEU A 20 0.10 -5.55 4.87
C LEU A 20 0.48 -5.04 6.26
N GLU A 21 1.77 -4.83 6.53
CA GLU A 21 2.24 -4.28 7.80
C GLU A 21 1.78 -2.83 8.01
N MET A 22 1.52 -2.09 6.94
CA MET A 22 1.11 -0.69 6.94
C MET A 22 -0.34 -0.46 6.50
N ALA A 23 -1.15 -1.52 6.46
CA ALA A 23 -2.49 -1.49 5.84
C ALA A 23 -3.49 -0.57 6.55
N ASP A 24 -3.17 -0.05 7.74
CA ASP A 24 -3.98 0.90 8.50
C ASP A 24 -3.52 2.36 8.33
N GLN A 25 -2.36 2.58 7.72
CA GLN A 25 -1.72 3.90 7.61
C GLN A 25 -2.21 4.69 6.39
N TRP A 26 -3.50 4.96 6.32
CA TRP A 26 -4.11 5.73 5.24
C TRP A 26 -4.09 7.24 5.49
N GLU A 27 -3.97 8.01 4.42
CA GLU A 27 -4.26 9.45 4.45
C GLU A 27 -5.75 9.69 4.21
N TYR A 28 -6.33 10.45 5.12
CA TYR A 28 -7.74 10.84 5.08
C TYR A 28 -7.86 12.31 4.67
N PRO A 29 -8.89 12.66 3.88
CA PRO A 29 -9.20 14.06 3.62
C PRO A 29 -9.53 14.80 4.93
N PRO A 30 -9.27 16.13 5.03
CA PRO A 30 -9.50 16.92 6.24
C PRO A 30 -10.94 16.87 6.79
N MET A 31 -11.91 16.51 5.96
CA MET A 31 -13.34 16.46 6.30
C MET A 31 -13.83 15.03 6.62
N GLY A 32 -12.94 14.12 7.04
CA GLY A 32 -13.33 12.77 7.47
C GLY A 32 -13.86 11.87 6.35
N GLY A 33 -13.46 12.12 5.09
CA GLY A 33 -13.87 11.35 3.93
C GLY A 33 -13.23 9.96 3.84
N LYS A 34 -13.59 9.17 2.82
CA LYS A 34 -12.91 7.90 2.53
C LYS A 34 -11.41 8.12 2.33
N PRO A 35 -10.54 7.17 2.74
CA PRO A 35 -9.11 7.27 2.50
C PRO A 35 -8.84 7.41 0.99
N PHE A 36 -7.79 8.16 0.62
CA PHE A 36 -7.49 8.42 -0.79
C PHE A 36 -6.11 7.90 -1.24
N ARG A 37 -5.22 7.60 -0.29
CA ARG A 37 -3.93 6.93 -0.53
C ARG A 37 -3.30 6.43 0.77
N LEU A 38 -2.34 5.53 0.63
CA LEU A 38 -1.47 5.13 1.73
C LEU A 38 -0.50 6.26 2.10
N ASN A 39 -0.22 6.45 3.38
CA ASN A 39 0.68 7.47 3.88
C ASN A 39 2.14 7.12 3.55
N ALA A 40 2.70 7.83 2.58
CA ALA A 40 4.07 7.60 2.13
C ALA A 40 5.08 7.82 3.26
N VAL A 41 4.93 8.88 4.06
CA VAL A 41 5.87 9.21 5.13
C VAL A 41 5.97 8.08 6.13
N THR A 42 4.82 7.50 6.53
CA THR A 42 4.80 6.37 7.46
C THR A 42 5.49 5.14 6.88
N VAL A 43 5.23 4.82 5.60
CA VAL A 43 5.89 3.68 4.92
C VAL A 43 7.40 3.88 4.85
N PHE A 44 7.86 5.06 4.44
CA PHE A 44 9.30 5.37 4.39
C PHE A 44 9.94 5.33 5.78
N LYS A 45 9.27 5.85 6.81
CA LYS A 45 9.78 5.81 8.19
C LYS A 45 9.84 4.39 8.73
N TRP A 46 8.85 3.57 8.46
CA TRP A 46 8.84 2.16 8.85
C TRP A 46 9.98 1.39 8.18
N LEU A 47 10.22 1.60 6.88
CA LEU A 47 11.36 1.01 6.16
C LEU A 47 12.71 1.47 6.70
N GLU A 48 12.81 2.72 7.17
CA GLU A 48 14.00 3.21 7.87
C GLU A 48 14.21 2.46 9.20
N LEU A 49 13.15 2.33 10.01
CA LEU A 49 13.19 1.65 11.32
C LEU A 49 13.50 0.15 11.22
N THR A 50 13.12 -0.50 10.11
CA THR A 50 13.43 -1.92 9.85
C THR A 50 14.77 -2.11 9.11
N ASN A 51 15.58 -1.06 9.00
CA ASN A 51 16.88 -1.05 8.32
C ASN A 51 16.81 -1.42 6.82
N ARG A 52 15.65 -1.18 6.19
CA ARG A 52 15.35 -1.41 4.77
C ARG A 52 15.31 -0.13 3.93
N GLN A 53 15.82 0.99 4.46
CA GLN A 53 15.83 2.30 3.79
C GLN A 53 16.35 2.28 2.34
N ARG A 54 17.34 1.41 2.03
CA ARG A 54 17.93 1.29 0.68
C ARG A 54 16.94 0.70 -0.33
N GLN A 55 16.04 -0.16 0.13
CA GLN A 55 15.00 -0.79 -0.69
C GLN A 55 13.78 0.12 -0.84
N ALA A 56 13.65 1.18 -0.04
CA ALA A 56 12.42 1.98 -0.01
C ALA A 56 12.05 2.59 -1.36
N ARG A 57 13.03 3.08 -2.13
CA ARG A 57 12.78 3.59 -3.48
C ARG A 57 12.37 2.50 -4.47
N GLN A 58 12.83 1.27 -4.25
CA GLN A 58 12.50 0.12 -5.10
C GLN A 58 11.11 -0.44 -4.77
N LEU A 59 10.77 -0.56 -3.48
CA LEU A 59 9.52 -1.14 -3.01
C LEU A 59 8.34 -0.17 -3.14
N TRP A 60 8.58 1.14 -3.03
CA TRP A 60 7.51 2.13 -2.99
C TRP A 60 6.57 2.12 -4.21
N PRO A 61 7.04 2.03 -5.47
CA PRO A 61 6.16 1.92 -6.63
C PRO A 61 5.19 0.73 -6.54
N ASP A 62 5.66 -0.41 -6.07
CA ASP A 62 4.86 -1.63 -5.95
C ASP A 62 3.88 -1.52 -4.79
N VAL A 63 4.32 -1.05 -3.62
CA VAL A 63 3.45 -0.77 -2.46
C VAL A 63 2.33 0.20 -2.85
N ARG A 64 2.66 1.26 -3.60
CA ARG A 64 1.67 2.23 -4.09
C ARG A 64 0.67 1.60 -5.04
N THR A 65 1.12 0.70 -5.91
CA THR A 65 0.25 -0.02 -6.87
C THR A 65 -0.71 -0.95 -6.12
N ILE A 66 -0.22 -1.68 -5.12
CA ILE A 66 -1.04 -2.53 -4.26
C ILE A 66 -2.09 -1.70 -3.51
N ALA A 67 -1.67 -0.56 -2.92
CA ALA A 67 -2.60 0.32 -2.20
C ALA A 67 -3.69 0.91 -3.11
N ALA A 68 -3.34 1.28 -4.36
CA ALA A 68 -4.33 1.76 -5.33
C ALA A 68 -5.36 0.67 -5.66
N ALA A 69 -4.90 -0.56 -5.93
CA ALA A 69 -5.79 -1.68 -6.21
C ALA A 69 -6.69 -2.03 -5.01
N ALA A 70 -6.14 -2.02 -3.79
CA ALA A 70 -6.92 -2.22 -2.57
C ALA A 70 -8.01 -1.16 -2.40
N LEU A 71 -7.69 0.10 -2.70
CA LEU A 71 -8.66 1.21 -2.65
C LEU A 71 -9.78 1.05 -3.68
N GLU A 72 -9.46 0.64 -4.90
CA GLU A 72 -10.44 0.36 -5.95
C GLU A 72 -11.40 -0.77 -5.55
N CYS A 73 -10.87 -1.86 -4.98
CA CYS A 73 -11.70 -2.96 -4.47
C CYS A 73 -12.66 -2.49 -3.36
N TRP A 74 -12.16 -1.73 -2.37
CA TRP A 74 -13.02 -1.19 -1.32
C TRP A 74 -14.11 -0.25 -1.84
N GLN A 75 -13.82 0.54 -2.87
CA GLN A 75 -14.83 1.41 -3.48
C GLN A 75 -15.93 0.64 -4.21
N GLN A 76 -15.63 -0.57 -4.72
CA GLN A 76 -16.60 -1.42 -5.41
C GLN A 76 -17.53 -2.19 -4.44
N GLU A 77 -17.10 -2.40 -3.19
CA GLU A 77 -17.86 -3.14 -2.16
C GLU A 77 -18.82 -2.25 -1.34
N THR A 78 -18.69 -0.92 -1.41
CA THR A 78 -19.56 0.06 -0.72
C THR A 78 -20.52 0.77 -1.65
#